data_AF-A0A7R7DUB0-F1
#
_entry.id   AF-A0A7R7DUB0-F1
#
_cell.length_a   1.000
_cell.length_b   1.000
_cell.length_c   1.000
_cell.angle_alpha   90.00
_cell.angle_beta   90.00
_cell.angle_gamma   90.00
#
_symmetry.space_group_name_H-M   'P 1'
#
loop_
_entity.id
_entity.type
_entity.pdbx_description
1 polymer ?
#
loop_
_entity_poly.entity_id
_entity_poly.type
_entity_poly.pdbx_seq_one_letter_code
_entity_poly.pdbx_strand_id
1 'polypeptide(L)'
;MLSQLAVFGAAFAALFVGHQLSDHWIQTDRQAARKALPGWPGRIACTWHVATYTATCAVLLVALHLAVALPLPPAGTAAGLAVSGVTHWLIDRRWPLIWLAERTGSRAFVRMGAPRPGHDDNPTLGTGAYALDQSAHYLFLFVAALILAACA
;
A
#
# COMPACT_ATOMS: atom_id res chain seq x y z
N MET A 1 -13.06 14.64 -23.64
CA MET A 1 -12.00 13.85 -22.98
C MET A 1 -11.80 14.41 -21.58
N LEU A 2 -11.70 13.56 -20.56
CA LEU A 2 -11.20 14.00 -19.25
C LEU A 2 -9.74 14.42 -19.41
N SER A 3 -9.30 15.43 -18.65
CA SER A 3 -7.88 15.79 -18.63
C SER A 3 -7.08 14.72 -17.89
N GLN A 4 -5.80 14.57 -18.22
CA GLN A 4 -4.89 13.67 -17.50
C GLN A 4 -4.85 14.01 -16.00
N LEU A 5 -4.98 15.29 -15.64
CA LEU A 5 -5.07 15.73 -14.24
C LEU A 5 -6.34 15.18 -13.54
N ALA A 6 -7.48 15.17 -14.22
CA ALA A 6 -8.71 14.61 -13.69
C ALA A 6 -8.61 13.08 -13.51
N VAL A 7 -8.03 12.38 -14.50
CA VAL A 7 -7.77 10.93 -14.41
C VAL A 7 -6.84 10.61 -13.25
N PHE A 8 -5.73 11.35 -13.12
CA PHE A 8 -4.78 11.23 -12.03
C PHE A 8 -5.47 11.41 -10.67
N GLY A 9 -6.23 12.49 -10.48
CA GLY A 9 -6.90 12.77 -9.21
C GLY A 9 -7.93 11.69 -8.83
N ALA A 10 -8.75 11.26 -9.79
CA ALA A 10 -9.75 10.21 -9.57
C ALA A 10 -9.10 8.85 -9.28
N ALA A 11 -8.06 8.47 -10.05
CA ALA A 11 -7.33 7.23 -9.84
C ALA A 11 -6.61 7.23 -8.49
N PHE A 12 -5.93 8.32 -8.12
CA PHE A 12 -5.27 8.45 -6.82
C PHE A 12 -6.27 8.30 -5.68
N ALA A 13 -7.43 8.96 -5.75
CA ALA A 13 -8.47 8.84 -4.73
C ALA A 13 -8.99 7.40 -4.60
N ALA A 14 -9.25 6.71 -5.71
CA ALA A 14 -9.67 5.31 -5.70
C ALA A 14 -8.60 4.38 -5.11
N LEU A 15 -7.34 4.55 -5.51
CA LEU A 15 -6.21 3.78 -4.99
C LEU A 15 -5.99 4.05 -3.49
N PHE A 16 -6.11 5.30 -3.05
CA PHE A 16 -5.99 5.68 -1.64
C PHE A 16 -7.09 5.04 -0.79
N VAL A 17 -8.35 5.13 -1.21
CA VAL A 17 -9.46 4.47 -0.50
C VAL A 17 -9.29 2.95 -0.52
N GLY A 18 -8.89 2.38 -1.66
CA GLY A 18 -8.64 0.96 -1.82
C GLY A 18 -7.58 0.47 -0.85
N HIS A 19 -6.45 1.15 -0.79
CA HIS A 19 -5.38 0.92 0.17
C HIS A 19 -5.88 0.92 1.61
N GLN A 20 -6.65 1.94 2.03
CA GLN A 20 -7.14 2.02 3.41
C GLN A 20 -8.08 0.88 3.77
N LEU A 21 -8.99 0.52 2.85
CA LEU A 21 -9.88 -0.62 3.06
C LEU A 21 -9.11 -1.93 3.12
N SER A 22 -8.12 -2.09 2.24
CA SER A 22 -7.29 -3.28 2.19
C SER A 22 -6.51 -3.48 3.48
N ASP A 23 -5.78 -2.47 3.96
CA ASP A 23 -4.87 -2.60 5.11
C ASP A 23 -5.57 -2.72 6.46
N HIS A 24 -6.82 -2.24 6.56
CA HIS A 24 -7.51 -2.14 7.85
C HIS A 24 -8.76 -3.01 7.98
N TRP A 25 -9.51 -3.21 6.89
CA TRP A 25 -10.78 -3.94 6.94
C TRP A 25 -10.71 -5.32 6.29
N ILE A 26 -9.94 -5.46 5.21
CA ILE A 26 -9.85 -6.71 4.44
C ILE A 26 -8.67 -7.55 4.90
N GLN A 27 -7.55 -6.91 5.25
CA GLN A 27 -6.40 -7.58 5.82
C GLN A 27 -6.76 -8.19 7.18
N THR A 28 -6.44 -9.48 7.35
CA THR A 28 -6.65 -10.20 8.60
C THR A 28 -5.54 -9.90 9.62
N ASP A 29 -5.84 -10.06 10.91
CA ASP A 29 -4.86 -9.96 11.99
C ASP A 29 -3.65 -10.87 11.75
N ARG A 30 -3.88 -12.07 11.23
CA ARG A 30 -2.82 -13.03 10.90
C ARG A 30 -1.89 -12.51 9.81
N GLN A 31 -2.42 -11.85 8.78
CA GLN A 31 -1.60 -11.20 7.76
C GLN A 31 -0.83 -10.03 8.35
N ALA A 32 -1.47 -9.18 9.15
CA ALA A 32 -0.82 -8.04 9.82
C ALA A 32 0.34 -8.44 10.72
N ALA A 33 0.13 -9.43 11.57
CA ALA A 33 1.15 -9.92 12.48
C ALA A 33 2.31 -10.63 11.77
N ARG A 34 2.06 -11.24 10.59
CA ARG A 34 3.04 -12.13 9.93
C ARG A 34 3.71 -11.55 8.70
N LYS A 35 3.13 -10.56 8.03
CA LYS A 35 3.63 -10.06 6.74
C LYS A 35 5.07 -9.54 6.81
N ALA A 36 5.57 -9.12 7.98
CA ALA A 36 6.96 -8.72 8.15
C ALA A 36 7.92 -9.84 8.59
N LEU A 37 7.44 -11.04 8.95
CA LEU A 37 8.29 -12.14 9.44
C LEU A 37 9.30 -12.63 8.40
N PRO A 38 10.52 -13.05 8.78
CA PRO A 38 11.48 -13.61 7.84
C PRO A 38 11.00 -14.93 7.22
N GLY A 39 11.57 -15.28 6.07
CA GLY A 39 11.32 -16.56 5.40
C GLY A 39 9.95 -16.69 4.73
N TRP A 40 9.60 -17.93 4.36
CA TRP A 40 8.37 -18.26 3.63
C TRP A 40 7.08 -17.88 4.35
N PRO A 41 6.92 -18.06 5.68
CA PRO A 41 5.68 -17.71 6.36
C PRO A 41 5.29 -16.24 6.17
N GLY A 42 6.26 -15.32 6.28
CA GLY A 42 5.99 -13.91 6.06
C GLY A 42 5.78 -13.58 4.59
N ARG A 43 6.57 -14.18 3.68
CA ARG A 43 6.41 -13.98 2.22
C ARG A 43 4.99 -14.36 1.76
N ILE A 44 4.49 -15.50 2.21
CA ILE A 44 3.14 -15.99 1.88
C ILE A 44 2.08 -15.04 2.47
N ALA A 45 2.21 -14.65 3.74
CA ALA A 45 1.26 -13.73 4.38
C ALA A 45 1.20 -12.37 3.64
N CYS A 46 2.35 -11.83 3.28
CA CYS A 46 2.46 -10.57 2.53
C CYS A 46 1.93 -10.70 1.10
N THR A 47 2.22 -11.79 0.39
CA THR A 47 1.68 -12.03 -0.95
C THR A 47 0.16 -12.14 -0.95
N TRP A 48 -0.44 -12.85 0.02
CA TRP A 48 -1.90 -12.91 0.13
C TRP A 48 -2.52 -11.55 0.41
N HIS A 49 -1.91 -10.77 1.30
CA HIS A 49 -2.34 -9.40 1.57
C HIS A 49 -2.30 -8.53 0.31
N VAL A 50 -1.16 -8.52 -0.38
CA VAL A 50 -0.97 -7.73 -1.61
C VAL A 50 -1.92 -8.17 -2.73
N ALA A 51 -2.24 -9.47 -2.83
CA ALA A 51 -3.23 -9.96 -3.78
C ALA A 51 -4.62 -9.40 -3.49
N THR A 52 -5.07 -9.44 -2.22
CA THR A 52 -6.35 -8.83 -1.83
C THR A 52 -6.34 -7.33 -2.01
N TYR A 53 -5.24 -6.66 -1.66
CA TYR A 53 -5.03 -5.22 -1.86
C TYR A 53 -5.18 -4.80 -3.33
N THR A 54 -4.48 -5.52 -4.22
CA THR A 54 -4.49 -5.23 -5.67
C THR A 54 -5.90 -5.44 -6.23
N ALA A 55 -6.59 -6.50 -5.79
CA ALA A 55 -7.97 -6.77 -6.18
C ALA A 55 -8.93 -5.66 -5.70
N THR A 56 -8.81 -5.19 -4.46
CA THR A 56 -9.62 -4.08 -3.93
C THR A 56 -9.42 -2.80 -4.75
N CYS A 57 -8.16 -2.45 -5.04
CA CYS A 57 -7.83 -1.28 -5.86
C CYS A 57 -8.42 -1.40 -7.27
N ALA A 58 -8.29 -2.56 -7.92
CA ALA A 58 -8.86 -2.82 -9.23
C ALA A 58 -10.39 -2.69 -9.23
N VAL A 59 -11.08 -3.22 -8.21
CA VAL A 59 -12.53 -3.10 -8.05
C VAL A 59 -12.96 -1.64 -7.96
N LEU A 60 -12.27 -0.80 -7.17
CA LEU A 60 -12.62 0.62 -7.05
C LEU A 60 -12.35 1.41 -8.33
N LEU A 61 -11.25 1.13 -9.04
CA LEU A 61 -11.00 1.73 -10.34
C LEU A 61 -12.10 1.34 -11.35
N VAL A 62 -12.47 0.06 -11.41
CA VAL A 62 -13.57 -0.41 -12.27
C VAL A 62 -14.90 0.23 -11.87
N ALA A 63 -15.17 0.40 -10.57
CA ALA A 63 -16.37 1.10 -10.11
C ALA A 63 -16.42 2.56 -10.62
N LEU A 64 -15.30 3.29 -10.58
CA LEU A 64 -15.22 4.64 -11.17
C LEU A 64 -15.38 4.62 -12.70
N HIS A 65 -14.80 3.63 -13.38
CA HIS A 65 -14.99 3.46 -14.82
C HIS A 65 -16.47 3.27 -15.17
N LEU A 66 -17.18 2.41 -14.44
CA LEU A 66 -18.59 2.13 -14.69
C LEU A 66 -19.51 3.29 -14.29
N ALA A 67 -19.22 3.99 -13.19
CA ALA A 67 -20.09 5.04 -12.65
C ALA A 67 -19.92 6.39 -13.35
N VAL A 68 -18.68 6.78 -13.67
CA VAL A 68 -18.36 8.12 -14.18
C VAL A 68 -17.47 8.11 -15.42
N ALA A 69 -17.38 6.97 -16.11
CA ALA A 69 -16.63 6.80 -17.35
C ALA A 69 -15.14 7.18 -17.24
N LEU A 70 -14.51 6.92 -16.09
CA LEU A 70 -13.06 7.10 -15.91
C LEU A 70 -12.30 6.24 -16.95
N PRO A 71 -11.44 6.83 -17.81
CA PRO A 71 -10.60 6.07 -18.73
C PRO A 71 -9.63 5.17 -17.98
N LEU A 72 -9.68 3.87 -18.27
CA LEU A 72 -8.76 2.87 -17.74
C LEU A 72 -8.00 2.21 -18.90
N PRO A 73 -6.95 2.86 -19.44
CA PRO A 73 -6.12 2.25 -20.47
C PRO A 73 -5.56 0.91 -19.93
N PRO A 74 -5.78 -0.25 -20.58
CA PRO A 74 -5.45 -1.54 -19.98
C PRO A 74 -3.97 -1.68 -19.60
N ALA A 75 -3.06 -1.23 -20.48
CA ALA A 75 -1.62 -1.28 -20.22
C ALA A 75 -1.19 -0.36 -19.08
N GLY A 76 -1.68 0.90 -19.08
CA GLY A 76 -1.37 1.87 -18.01
C GLY A 76 -1.95 1.46 -16.65
N THR A 77 -3.16 0.91 -16.66
CA THR A 77 -3.83 0.39 -15.45
C THR A 77 -3.07 -0.81 -14.88
N ALA A 78 -2.69 -1.78 -15.72
CA ALA A 78 -1.90 -2.93 -15.31
C ALA A 78 -0.52 -2.52 -14.79
N ALA A 79 0.16 -1.59 -15.47
CA ALA A 79 1.46 -1.09 -15.05
C ALA A 79 1.39 -0.34 -13.70
N GLY A 80 0.40 0.54 -13.52
CA GLY A 80 0.18 1.26 -12.27
C GLY A 80 -0.11 0.30 -11.09
N LEU A 81 -1.01 -0.66 -11.28
CA LEU A 81 -1.32 -1.68 -10.26
C LEU A 81 -0.12 -2.58 -9.96
N ALA A 82 0.68 -2.95 -10.97
CA ALA A 82 1.89 -3.74 -10.77
C ALA A 82 2.96 -2.99 -9.97
N VAL A 83 3.23 -1.72 -10.32
CA VAL A 83 4.15 -0.86 -9.56
C VAL A 83 3.68 -0.73 -8.11
N SER A 84 2.40 -0.44 -7.92
CA SER A 84 1.81 -0.33 -6.58
C SER A 84 1.90 -1.63 -5.80
N GLY A 85 1.50 -2.77 -6.38
CA GLY A 85 1.54 -4.07 -5.70
C GLY A 85 2.95 -4.54 -5.34
N VAL A 86 3.92 -4.38 -6.23
CA VAL A 86 5.33 -4.76 -5.97
C VAL A 86 5.92 -3.91 -4.85
N THR A 87 5.69 -2.59 -4.91
CA THR A 87 6.22 -1.67 -3.90
C THR A 87 5.53 -1.86 -2.56
N HIS A 88 4.22 -2.11 -2.56
CA HIS A 88 3.46 -2.46 -1.36
C HIS A 88 4.01 -3.75 -0.71
N TRP A 89 4.26 -4.79 -1.51
CA TRP A 89 4.87 -6.03 -1.00
C TRP A 89 6.23 -5.78 -0.34
N LEU A 90 7.07 -4.95 -0.95
CA LEU A 90 8.40 -4.62 -0.42
C LEU A 90 8.34 -3.79 0.86
N ILE A 91 7.45 -2.79 0.90
CA ILE A 91 7.25 -1.92 2.06
C ILE A 91 6.75 -2.72 3.26
N ASP A 92 5.78 -3.61 3.06
CA ASP A 92 5.19 -4.48 4.09
C ASP A 92 6.20 -5.45 4.72
N ARG A 93 7.35 -5.67 4.08
CA ARG A 93 8.47 -6.41 4.68
C ARG A 93 9.12 -5.66 5.83
N ARG A 94 8.82 -4.37 6.01
CA ARG A 94 9.26 -3.42 7.05
C ARG A 94 10.76 -3.13 7.11
N TRP A 95 11.64 -4.08 6.80
CA TRP A 95 13.08 -3.89 6.88
C TRP A 95 13.62 -2.75 5.98
N PRO A 96 13.11 -2.49 4.75
CA PRO A 96 13.65 -1.39 3.94
C PRO A 96 13.36 -0.02 4.57
N LEU A 97 12.16 0.14 5.13
CA LEU A 97 11.75 1.38 5.79
C LEU A 97 12.46 1.58 7.12
N ILE A 98 12.63 0.52 7.91
CA ILE A 98 13.41 0.59 9.15
C ILE A 98 14.84 0.99 8.84
N TRP A 99 15.47 0.34 7.86
CA TRP A 99 16.82 0.69 7.42
C TRP A 99 16.93 2.16 6.98
N LEU A 100 15.97 2.64 6.18
CA LEU A 100 15.97 4.02 5.71
C LEU A 100 15.80 4.99 6.88
N ALA A 101 14.81 4.76 7.75
CA ALA A 101 14.56 5.59 8.93
C ALA A 101 15.77 5.65 9.86
N GLU A 102 16.54 4.56 9.95
CA GLU A 102 17.77 4.52 10.73
C GLU A 102 18.91 5.35 10.13
N ARG A 103 18.90 5.56 8.82
CA ARG A 103 19.90 6.33 8.07
C ARG A 103 19.52 7.79 7.84
N THR A 104 18.23 8.14 7.90
CA THR A 104 17.72 9.48 7.58
C THR A 104 17.34 10.31 8.80
N GLY A 105 17.62 9.83 10.01
CA GLY A 105 17.40 10.58 11.26
C GLY A 105 16.08 10.28 11.98
N SER A 106 15.24 9.39 11.45
CA SER A 106 13.94 9.03 12.03
C SER A 106 14.01 7.83 12.99
N ARG A 107 15.17 7.57 13.60
CA ARG A 107 15.43 6.41 14.49
C ARG A 107 14.46 6.33 15.67
N ALA A 108 14.22 7.45 16.33
CA ALA A 108 13.30 7.50 17.47
C ALA A 108 11.85 7.29 17.03
N PHE A 109 11.46 7.90 15.91
CA PHE A 109 10.11 7.81 15.38
C PHE A 109 9.75 6.39 14.94
N VAL A 110 10.62 5.71 14.19
CA VAL A 110 10.33 4.33 13.71
C VAL A 110 10.15 3.32 14.86
N ARG A 111 10.71 3.60 16.05
CA ARG A 111 10.58 2.77 17.25
C ARG A 111 9.43 3.20 18.18
N MET A 112 8.75 4.31 17.86
CA MET A 112 7.64 4.81 18.66
C MET A 112 6.50 3.79 18.66
N GLY A 113 6.08 3.39 19.87
CA GLY A 113 5.05 2.37 20.06
C GLY A 113 5.51 0.94 19.80
N ALA A 114 6.81 0.66 19.61
CA ALA A 114 7.28 -0.72 19.48
C ALA A 114 6.97 -1.55 20.75
N PRO A 115 6.73 -2.87 20.63
CA PRO A 115 6.44 -3.73 21.77
C PRO A 115 7.55 -3.66 22.82
N ARG A 116 7.17 -3.71 24.10
CA ARG A 116 8.16 -3.74 25.18
C ARG A 116 8.88 -5.09 25.17
N PRO A 117 10.19 -5.13 25.48
CA PRO A 117 10.92 -6.39 25.61
C PRO A 117 10.23 -7.33 26.61
N GLY A 118 9.87 -8.55 26.16
CA GLY A 118 9.19 -9.54 26.99
C GLY A 118 7.67 -9.38 27.14
N HIS A 119 7.06 -8.43 26.41
CA HIS A 119 5.62 -8.24 26.40
C HIS A 119 5.02 -8.55 25.01
N ASP A 120 3.82 -9.12 25.00
CA ASP A 120 3.01 -9.32 23.78
C ASP A 120 1.96 -8.21 23.64
N ASP A 121 2.37 -6.96 23.88
CA ASP A 121 1.51 -5.80 23.66
C ASP A 121 1.47 -5.36 22.19
N ASN A 122 1.88 -6.26 21.28
CA ASN A 122 2.20 -6.05 19.87
C ASN A 122 1.21 -5.12 19.14
N PRO A 123 1.51 -3.81 19.06
CA PRO A 123 0.68 -2.90 18.31
C PRO A 123 1.12 -3.04 16.85
N THR A 124 0.46 -3.94 16.13
CA THR A 124 0.66 -4.10 14.69
C THR A 124 0.28 -2.83 13.92
N LEU A 125 -0.61 -2.01 14.50
CA LEU A 125 -1.13 -0.73 14.03
C LEU A 125 -0.87 0.40 15.04
N GLY A 126 -0.85 1.66 14.59
CA GLY A 126 -0.75 2.85 15.46
C GLY A 126 0.66 3.21 15.95
N THR A 127 1.71 2.58 15.40
CA THR A 127 3.12 2.85 15.73
C THR A 127 3.76 3.80 14.72
N GLY A 128 4.94 4.34 15.06
CA GLY A 128 5.71 5.15 14.10
C GLY A 128 6.20 4.34 12.90
N ALA A 129 6.50 3.05 13.08
CA ALA A 129 6.78 2.13 11.96
C ALA A 129 5.57 2.00 11.03
N TYR A 130 4.37 1.86 11.57
CA TYR A 130 3.13 1.85 10.80
C TYR A 130 2.89 3.19 10.07
N ALA A 131 3.12 4.33 10.72
CA ALA A 131 2.97 5.63 10.06
C ALA A 131 3.93 5.81 8.86
N LEU A 132 5.18 5.37 9.00
CA LEU A 132 6.15 5.38 7.89
C LEU A 132 5.74 4.43 6.77
N ASP A 133 5.25 3.24 7.11
CA ASP A 133 4.70 2.25 6.18
C ASP A 133 3.58 2.84 5.31
N GLN A 134 2.55 3.41 5.96
CA GLN A 134 1.43 4.03 5.25
C GLN A 134 1.87 5.21 4.37
N SER A 135 2.78 6.06 4.87
CA SER A 135 3.29 7.20 4.09
C SER A 135 4.06 6.76 2.83
N ALA A 136 4.81 5.66 2.91
CA ALA A 136 5.54 5.11 1.78
C ALA A 136 4.58 4.51 0.75
N HIS A 137 3.53 3.83 1.19
CA HIS A 137 2.50 3.34 0.28
C HIS A 137 1.84 4.49 -0.48
N TYR A 138 1.46 5.58 0.20
CA TYR A 138 0.84 6.74 -0.47
C TYR A 138 1.70 7.34 -1.58
N LEU A 139 3.03 7.38 -1.41
CA LEU A 139 3.96 7.78 -2.47
C LEU A 139 3.80 6.88 -3.71
N PHE A 140 3.69 5.57 -3.53
CA PHE A 140 3.54 4.65 -4.65
C PHE A 140 2.11 4.60 -5.22
N LEU A 141 1.08 4.95 -4.44
CA LEU A 141 -0.26 5.21 -4.98
C LEU A 141 -0.23 6.43 -5.92
N PHE A 142 0.49 7.48 -5.54
CA PHE A 142 0.73 8.64 -6.38
C PHE A 142 1.44 8.26 -7.69
N VAL A 143 2.54 7.48 -7.61
CA VAL A 143 3.26 7.00 -8.80
C VAL A 143 2.36 6.12 -9.68
N ALA A 144 1.57 5.22 -9.10
CA ALA A 144 0.65 4.36 -9.85
C ALA A 144 -0.43 5.16 -10.58
N ALA A 145 -1.02 6.16 -9.91
CA ALA A 145 -2.00 7.06 -10.51
C ALA A 145 -1.39 7.89 -11.66
N LEU A 146 -0.13 8.34 -11.51
CA LEU A 146 0.60 9.04 -12.58
C LEU A 146 0.81 8.15 -13.81
N ILE A 147 1.24 6.90 -13.61
CA ILE A 147 1.44 5.93 -14.71
C ILE A 147 0.13 5.70 -15.46
N LEU A 148 -0.97 5.50 -14.73
CA LEU A 148 -2.28 5.29 -15.32
C LEU A 148 -2.72 6.52 -16.13
N ALA A 149 -2.61 7.72 -15.55
CA ALA A 149 -3.03 8.97 -16.19
C ALA A 149 -2.18 9.35 -17.41
N ALA A 150 -0.89 9.01 -17.42
CA ALA A 150 -0.01 9.26 -18.56
C ALA A 150 -0.38 8.43 -19.81
N CYS A 151 -1.14 7.35 -19.64
CA CYS A 151 -1.62 6.49 -20.72
C CYS A 151 -3.09 6.74 -21.12
N ALA A 152 -3.78 7.67 -20.44
CA ALA A 152 -5.22 7.89 -20.54
C ALA A 152 -5.61 9.01 -21.51
#